data_AF-A0A1D6NC87-F1
#
_entry.id   AF-A0A1D6NC87-F1
#
_cell.length_a   1.000
_cell.length_b   1.000
_cell.length_c   1.000
_cell.angle_alpha   90.00
_cell.angle_beta   90.00
_cell.angle_gamma   90.00
#
_symmetry.space_group_name_H-M   'P 1'
#
loop_
_entity.id
_entity.type
_entity.pdbx_description
1 polymer ?
#
loop_
_entity_poly.entity_id
_entity_poly.type
_entity_poly.pdbx_seq_one_letter_code
_entity_poly.pdbx_strand_id
1 'polypeptide(L)'
;MRACKVVVSTCAFGGGDDLYQPIGMANSSIGRVCYVAFWDEVTLAAQEAEGKVIGDDSMIGRWRIIVVRSLPFVDQRLNGKIPKMLTHRLFTEARYSIWVDSKYQLRRDPIGMLEALLWRTNSTFAISEHGARSNIYDEGKAIVQKHKATPEEVEVQLTRYRQDGMPDTKRLHGLKALAEASVIVRELTPATNHFMCAWFNEVGSCE
;
A
#
# COMPACT_ATOMS: atom_id res chain seq x y z
N MET A 1 -14.61 1.72 -13.61
CA MET A 1 -13.30 1.22 -14.09
C MET A 1 -13.40 -0.26 -14.45
N ARG A 2 -14.13 -0.62 -15.53
CA ARG A 2 -14.50 -2.02 -15.84
C ARG A 2 -13.49 -2.80 -16.72
N ALA A 3 -12.27 -2.29 -16.92
CA ALA A 3 -11.31 -2.89 -17.86
C ALA A 3 -9.85 -2.96 -17.37
N CYS A 4 -9.54 -2.49 -16.16
CA CYS A 4 -8.16 -2.42 -15.67
C CYS A 4 -7.68 -3.80 -15.20
N LYS A 5 -6.83 -4.48 -15.98
CA LYS A 5 -6.24 -5.77 -15.56
C LYS A 5 -5.02 -5.61 -14.65
N VAL A 6 -4.31 -4.49 -14.73
CA VAL A 6 -3.24 -4.10 -13.80
C VAL A 6 -3.59 -2.75 -13.21
N VAL A 7 -3.59 -2.65 -11.88
CA VAL A 7 -3.79 -1.39 -11.15
C VAL A 7 -2.56 -1.02 -10.34
N VAL A 8 -2.11 0.22 -10.48
CA VAL A 8 -1.15 0.85 -9.59
C VAL A 8 -1.94 1.79 -8.70
N SER A 9 -1.80 1.68 -7.39
CA SER A 9 -2.51 2.53 -6.45
C SER A 9 -1.62 3.15 -5.38
N THR A 10 -2.01 4.34 -4.96
CA THR A 10 -1.42 5.09 -3.85
C THR A 10 -2.52 5.84 -3.10
N CYS A 11 -2.26 6.33 -1.89
CA CYS A 11 -3.18 7.24 -1.20
C CYS A 11 -2.41 8.33 -0.46
N ALA A 12 -3.05 9.49 -0.33
CA ALA A 12 -2.65 10.53 0.59
C ALA A 12 -3.90 10.97 1.35
N PHE A 13 -3.86 10.84 2.68
CA PHE A 13 -4.94 11.27 3.58
C PHE A 13 -4.34 12.20 4.63
N GLY A 14 -5.00 13.32 4.89
CA GLY A 14 -4.50 14.38 5.79
C GLY A 14 -3.58 15.43 5.17
N GLY A 15 -3.39 15.42 3.85
CA GLY A 15 -2.70 16.48 3.11
C GLY A 15 -1.17 16.52 3.22
N GLY A 16 -0.54 15.53 3.86
CA GLY A 16 0.89 15.56 4.15
C GLY A 16 1.82 15.13 3.01
N ASP A 17 1.31 14.43 1.98
CA ASP A 17 2.15 13.81 0.95
C ASP A 17 1.92 14.37 -0.45
N ASP A 18 3.01 14.53 -1.20
CA ASP A 18 2.99 14.89 -2.62
C ASP A 18 2.53 13.74 -3.52
N LEU A 19 1.80 14.08 -4.58
CA LEU A 19 1.47 13.14 -5.64
C LEU A 19 2.56 13.11 -6.74
N TYR A 20 3.59 12.30 -6.53
CA TYR A 20 4.63 12.11 -7.55
C TYR A 20 4.09 11.41 -8.81
N GLN A 21 4.39 11.97 -9.98
CA GLN A 21 4.02 11.35 -11.26
C GLN A 21 4.89 10.11 -11.54
N PRO A 22 4.31 8.99 -12.02
CA PRO A 22 5.07 7.83 -12.45
C PRO A 22 5.94 8.19 -13.65
N ILE A 23 7.22 7.82 -13.59
CA ILE A 23 8.21 8.09 -14.64
C ILE A 23 8.88 6.80 -15.13
N GLY A 24 9.31 6.77 -16.39
CA GLY A 24 9.97 5.60 -16.97
C GLY A 24 8.99 4.48 -17.40
N MET A 25 7.73 4.82 -17.67
CA MET A 25 6.73 3.88 -18.19
C MET A 25 6.99 3.57 -19.67
N ALA A 26 6.91 2.31 -20.06
CA ALA A 26 7.05 1.92 -21.46
C ALA A 26 5.80 2.30 -22.26
N ASN A 27 5.98 2.69 -23.53
CA ASN A 27 4.86 3.01 -24.41
C ASN A 27 3.89 1.83 -24.58
N SER A 28 4.41 0.59 -24.55
CA SER A 28 3.61 -0.64 -24.64
C SER A 28 2.71 -0.89 -23.43
N SER A 29 2.99 -0.26 -22.29
CA SER A 29 2.21 -0.36 -21.05
C SER A 29 1.08 0.68 -20.97
N ILE A 30 1.10 1.69 -21.84
CA ILE A 30 0.07 2.72 -21.91
C ILE A 30 -1.27 2.06 -22.28
N GLY A 31 -2.32 2.36 -21.52
CA GLY A 31 -3.66 1.79 -21.69
C GLY A 31 -3.85 0.37 -21.12
N ARG A 32 -2.78 -0.32 -20.70
CA ARG A 32 -2.86 -1.62 -20.03
C ARG A 32 -2.85 -1.53 -18.50
N VAL A 33 -2.32 -0.43 -17.99
CA VAL A 33 -2.18 -0.16 -16.56
C VAL A 33 -3.00 1.05 -16.17
N CYS A 34 -3.79 0.91 -15.11
CA CYS A 34 -4.54 2.01 -14.51
C CYS A 34 -3.80 2.53 -13.27
N TYR A 35 -3.65 3.84 -13.16
CA TYR A 35 -3.03 4.50 -12.03
C TYR A 35 -4.12 5.22 -11.24
N VAL A 36 -4.25 4.91 -9.95
CA VAL A 36 -5.30 5.46 -9.09
C VAL A 36 -4.71 6.03 -7.81
N ALA A 37 -5.03 7.27 -7.50
CA ALA A 37 -4.67 7.91 -6.24
C ALA A 37 -5.94 8.21 -5.43
N PHE A 38 -5.94 7.78 -4.17
CA PHE A 38 -7.04 8.06 -3.23
C PHE A 38 -6.69 9.26 -2.36
N TRP A 39 -7.56 10.26 -2.35
CA TRP A 39 -7.45 11.47 -1.54
C TRP A 39 -8.65 11.63 -0.61
N ASP A 40 -8.46 12.30 0.52
CA ASP A 40 -9.55 12.83 1.34
C ASP A 40 -9.78 14.31 1.02
N GLU A 41 -10.83 14.89 1.61
CA GLU A 41 -11.17 16.30 1.38
C GLU A 41 -10.08 17.27 1.88
N VAL A 42 -9.35 16.87 2.93
CA VAL A 42 -8.20 17.63 3.46
C VAL A 42 -7.07 17.66 2.43
N THR A 43 -6.71 16.51 1.87
CA THR A 43 -5.67 16.42 0.84
C THR A 43 -6.08 17.14 -0.43
N LEU A 44 -7.35 17.03 -0.85
CA LEU A 44 -7.87 17.78 -1.99
C LEU A 44 -7.63 19.28 -1.82
N ALA A 45 -8.08 19.86 -0.70
CA ALA A 45 -7.92 21.29 -0.43
C ALA A 45 -6.45 21.73 -0.36
N ALA A 46 -5.58 20.91 0.26
CA ALA A 46 -4.15 21.18 0.34
C ALA A 46 -3.48 21.18 -1.05
N GLN A 47 -3.78 20.19 -1.88
CA GLN A 47 -3.20 20.07 -3.22
C GLN A 47 -3.74 21.17 -4.17
N GLU A 48 -5.02 21.55 -4.05
CA GLU A 48 -5.58 22.69 -4.78
C GLU A 48 -4.92 24.02 -4.40
N ALA A 49 -4.62 24.23 -3.11
CA ALA A 49 -3.89 25.41 -2.65
C ALA A 49 -2.46 25.50 -3.22
N GLU A 50 -1.85 24.35 -3.54
CA GLU A 50 -0.56 24.26 -4.24
C GLU A 50 -0.69 24.34 -5.78
N GLY A 51 -1.90 24.54 -6.31
CA GLY A 51 -2.17 24.65 -7.74
C GLY A 51 -2.32 23.29 -8.46
N LYS A 52 -2.38 22.18 -7.73
CA LYS A 52 -2.63 20.84 -8.30
C LYS A 52 -4.15 20.59 -8.34
N VAL A 53 -4.78 21.06 -9.40
CA VAL A 53 -6.23 20.93 -9.61
C VAL A 53 -6.54 19.65 -10.37
N ILE A 54 -7.59 18.95 -9.95
CA ILE A 54 -8.11 17.77 -10.67
C ILE A 54 -8.75 18.24 -11.98
N GLY A 55 -8.35 17.66 -13.11
CA GLY A 55 -8.97 17.95 -14.40
C GLY A 55 -10.42 17.46 -14.49
N ASP A 56 -11.18 17.96 -15.47
CA ASP A 56 -12.58 17.57 -15.70
C ASP A 56 -12.76 16.05 -15.92
N ASP A 57 -11.70 15.37 -16.37
CA ASP A 57 -11.63 13.92 -16.55
C ASP A 57 -11.28 13.14 -15.27
N SER A 58 -11.23 13.82 -14.12
CA SER A 58 -10.80 13.31 -12.82
C SER A 58 -9.32 12.86 -12.79
N MET A 59 -8.46 13.44 -13.63
CA MET A 59 -7.05 13.07 -13.71
C MET A 59 -6.12 14.19 -13.23
N ILE A 60 -4.96 13.79 -12.70
CA ILE A 60 -3.76 14.63 -12.54
C ILE A 60 -2.58 13.87 -13.12
N GLY A 61 -2.14 14.28 -14.30
CA GLY A 61 -1.11 13.57 -15.07
C GLY A 61 -1.57 12.13 -15.39
N ARG A 62 -0.86 11.12 -14.89
CA ARG A 62 -1.24 9.71 -15.09
C ARG A 62 -2.27 9.21 -14.08
N TRP A 63 -2.41 9.88 -12.95
CA TRP A 63 -3.25 9.42 -11.84
C TRP A 63 -4.71 9.78 -12.07
N ARG A 64 -5.59 8.80 -11.96
CA ARG A 64 -7.01 9.04 -11.71
C ARG A 64 -7.21 9.31 -10.23
N ILE A 65 -7.76 10.47 -9.90
CA ILE A 65 -8.00 10.86 -8.52
C ILE A 65 -9.37 10.37 -8.08
N ILE A 66 -9.41 9.70 -6.94
CA ILE A 66 -10.65 9.30 -6.26
C ILE A 66 -10.67 10.01 -4.92
N VAL A 67 -11.58 10.98 -4.79
CA VAL A 67 -11.83 11.67 -3.52
C VAL A 67 -12.78 10.81 -2.69
N VAL A 68 -12.27 10.27 -1.59
CA VAL A 68 -13.00 9.47 -0.62
C VAL A 68 -13.61 10.41 0.42
N ARG A 69 -14.94 10.41 0.47
CA ARG A 69 -15.71 11.13 1.49
C ARG A 69 -16.12 10.15 2.58
N SER A 70 -16.30 10.65 3.80
CA SER A 70 -16.76 9.85 4.96
C SER A 70 -15.86 8.64 5.24
N LEU A 71 -14.59 8.92 5.54
CA LEU A 71 -13.63 7.89 5.92
C LEU A 71 -14.09 7.13 7.19
N PRO A 72 -13.93 5.79 7.24
CA PRO A 72 -14.47 4.98 8.34
C PRO A 72 -13.68 5.10 9.65
N PHE A 73 -12.41 5.50 9.59
CA PHE A 73 -11.58 5.68 10.77
C PHE A 73 -11.27 7.16 11.03
N VAL A 74 -11.17 7.55 12.30
CA VAL A 74 -10.64 8.87 12.68
C VAL A 74 -9.15 8.97 12.36
N ASP A 75 -8.39 7.88 12.53
CA ASP A 75 -6.97 7.82 12.17
C ASP A 75 -6.78 7.64 10.65
N GLN A 76 -6.23 8.68 10.01
CA GLN A 76 -5.87 8.69 8.59
C GLN A 76 -4.91 7.57 8.19
N ARG A 77 -4.04 7.11 9.10
CA ARG A 77 -3.10 6.01 8.87
C ARG A 77 -3.84 4.69 8.70
N LEU A 78 -4.95 4.48 9.42
CA LEU A 78 -5.80 3.31 9.25
C LEU A 78 -6.59 3.37 7.94
N ASN A 79 -7.10 4.55 7.59
CA ASN A 79 -7.76 4.76 6.30
C ASN A 79 -6.85 4.41 5.12
N GLY A 80 -5.56 4.77 5.18
CA GLY A 80 -4.58 4.44 4.15
C GLY A 80 -4.36 2.93 3.96
N LYS A 81 -4.64 2.12 4.98
CA LYS A 81 -4.57 0.65 4.88
C LYS A 81 -5.67 0.06 4.00
N ILE A 82 -6.80 0.74 3.82
CA ILE A 82 -7.93 0.25 3.00
C ILE A 82 -7.51 0.09 1.53
N PRO A 83 -7.08 1.14 0.80
CA PRO A 83 -6.69 0.98 -0.59
C PRO A 83 -5.40 0.17 -0.77
N LYS A 84 -4.55 0.12 0.26
CA LYS A 84 -3.33 -0.70 0.34
C LYS A 84 -3.63 -2.19 0.39
N MET A 85 -4.52 -2.60 1.29
CA MET A 85 -4.73 -4.01 1.62
C MET A 85 -5.91 -4.60 0.85
N LEU A 86 -6.97 -3.83 0.67
CA LEU A 86 -8.25 -4.25 0.10
C LEU A 86 -8.42 -3.91 -1.38
N THR A 87 -7.31 -3.77 -2.12
CA THR A 87 -7.33 -3.49 -3.57
C THR A 87 -8.23 -4.47 -4.35
N HIS A 88 -8.30 -5.74 -3.94
CA HIS A 88 -9.15 -6.75 -4.57
C HIS A 88 -10.66 -6.48 -4.42
N ARG A 89 -11.09 -5.77 -3.35
CA ARG A 89 -12.48 -5.32 -3.18
C ARG A 89 -12.76 -4.04 -3.97
N LEU A 90 -11.75 -3.17 -4.11
CA LEU A 90 -11.88 -1.89 -4.84
C LEU A 90 -11.83 -2.06 -6.36
N PHE A 91 -11.12 -3.07 -6.86
CA PHE A 91 -10.89 -3.31 -8.28
C PHE A 91 -11.18 -4.77 -8.64
N THR A 92 -12.45 -5.14 -8.67
CA THR A 92 -12.91 -6.53 -8.90
C THR A 92 -12.48 -7.11 -10.25
N GLU A 93 -12.21 -6.27 -11.24
CA GLU A 93 -11.78 -6.69 -12.59
C GLU A 93 -10.26 -6.81 -12.75
N ALA A 94 -9.48 -6.36 -11.75
CA ALA A 94 -8.03 -6.40 -11.78
C ALA A 94 -7.51 -7.82 -11.53
N ARG A 95 -6.45 -8.17 -12.25
CA ARG A 95 -5.70 -9.41 -12.03
C ARG A 95 -4.44 -9.16 -11.21
N TYR A 96 -3.82 -7.99 -11.36
CA TYR A 96 -2.62 -7.62 -10.64
C TYR A 96 -2.77 -6.25 -10.00
N SER A 97 -2.15 -6.06 -8.84
CA SER A 97 -2.07 -4.77 -8.18
C SER A 97 -0.64 -4.44 -7.74
N ILE A 98 -0.28 -3.17 -7.85
CA ILE A 98 0.93 -2.58 -7.30
C ILE A 98 0.54 -1.45 -6.36
N TRP A 99 0.79 -1.63 -5.08
CA TRP A 99 0.72 -0.55 -4.09
C TRP A 99 2.04 0.20 -4.05
N VAL A 100 1.98 1.54 -3.97
CA VAL A 100 3.14 2.41 -3.71
C VAL A 100 2.73 3.44 -2.66
N ASP A 101 3.41 3.46 -1.51
CA ASP A 101 3.21 4.54 -0.52
C ASP A 101 3.48 5.90 -1.18
N SER A 102 2.65 6.90 -0.88
CA SER A 102 2.67 8.27 -1.43
C SER A 102 4.03 8.97 -1.35
N LYS A 103 4.81 8.67 -0.32
CA LYS A 103 6.18 9.20 -0.14
C LYS A 103 7.18 8.77 -1.21
N TYR A 104 6.83 7.81 -2.08
CA TYR A 104 7.72 7.31 -3.14
C TYR A 104 7.21 7.64 -4.54
N GLN A 105 8.13 7.98 -5.42
CA GLN A 105 7.88 8.05 -6.86
C GLN A 105 8.06 6.68 -7.51
N LEU A 106 7.07 6.23 -8.29
CA LEU A 106 7.20 5.03 -9.10
C LEU A 106 8.06 5.29 -10.34
N ARG A 107 9.23 4.65 -10.41
CA ARG A 107 10.24 4.86 -11.47
C ARG A 107 10.47 3.64 -12.37
N ARG A 108 9.68 2.59 -12.22
CA ARG A 108 9.80 1.33 -12.97
C ARG A 108 8.45 0.97 -13.58
N ASP A 109 8.49 0.49 -14.82
CA ASP A 109 7.29 0.07 -15.53
C ASP A 109 6.57 -1.07 -14.79
N PRO A 110 5.25 -0.94 -14.50
CA PRO A 110 4.48 -1.94 -13.79
C PRO A 110 4.53 -3.34 -14.40
N ILE A 111 4.55 -3.46 -15.72
CA ILE A 111 4.62 -4.77 -16.38
C ILE A 111 6.00 -5.40 -16.14
N GLY A 112 7.07 -4.59 -16.24
CA GLY A 112 8.42 -5.06 -15.89
C GLY A 112 8.56 -5.45 -14.42
N MET A 113 7.86 -4.76 -13.51
CA MET A 113 7.81 -5.16 -12.09
C MET A 113 7.11 -6.51 -11.90
N LEU A 114 5.97 -6.73 -12.56
CA LEU A 114 5.26 -8.01 -12.53
C LEU A 114 6.14 -9.14 -13.09
N GLU A 115 6.83 -8.89 -14.20
CA GLU A 115 7.74 -9.87 -14.79
C GLU A 115 8.87 -10.25 -13.82
N ALA A 116 9.56 -9.26 -13.26
CA ALA A 116 10.73 -9.49 -12.42
C ALA A 116 10.39 -10.08 -11.05
N LEU A 117 9.28 -9.64 -10.44
CA LEU A 117 8.96 -9.98 -9.05
C LEU A 117 7.97 -11.14 -8.90
N LEU A 118 7.12 -11.38 -9.90
CA LEU A 118 6.11 -12.44 -9.87
C LEU A 118 6.37 -13.52 -10.92
N TRP A 119 6.41 -13.17 -12.21
CA TRP A 119 6.38 -14.17 -13.28
C TRP A 119 7.67 -14.99 -13.38
N ARG A 120 8.85 -14.33 -13.35
CA ARG A 120 10.15 -15.03 -13.44
C ARG A 120 10.48 -15.82 -12.18
N THR A 121 9.95 -15.41 -11.03
CA THR A 121 10.15 -16.06 -9.73
C THR A 121 9.10 -17.12 -9.43
N ASN A 122 8.06 -17.23 -10.27
CA ASN A 122 6.88 -18.06 -10.03
C ASN A 122 6.21 -17.74 -8.67
N SER A 123 6.15 -16.46 -8.33
CA SER A 123 5.56 -15.93 -7.09
C SER A 123 4.24 -15.22 -7.40
N THR A 124 3.32 -15.21 -6.45
CA THR A 124 2.05 -14.46 -6.54
C THR A 124 2.04 -13.20 -5.69
N PHE A 125 3.04 -13.01 -4.83
CA PHE A 125 3.15 -11.90 -3.90
C PHE A 125 4.61 -11.50 -3.69
N ALA A 126 4.87 -10.20 -3.71
CA ALA A 126 6.15 -9.60 -3.38
C ALA A 126 5.92 -8.31 -2.57
N ILE A 127 6.79 -8.07 -1.60
CA ILE A 127 6.68 -6.94 -0.67
C ILE A 127 8.06 -6.41 -0.32
N SER A 128 8.18 -5.09 -0.14
CA SER A 128 9.45 -4.46 0.22
C SER A 128 9.90 -4.83 1.64
N GLU A 129 11.19 -5.19 1.77
CA GLU A 129 11.85 -5.33 3.07
C GLU A 129 11.91 -3.99 3.80
N HIS A 130 11.89 -4.05 5.14
CA HIS A 130 12.06 -2.85 5.94
C HIS A 130 13.47 -2.27 5.77
N GLY A 131 13.58 -0.97 5.42
CA GLY A 131 14.86 -0.31 5.20
C GLY A 131 15.83 -0.35 6.40
N ALA A 132 15.33 -0.22 7.64
CA ALA A 132 16.15 -0.12 8.85
C ALA A 132 16.07 -1.35 9.76
N ARG A 133 14.87 -1.79 10.14
CA ARG A 133 14.66 -2.84 11.14
C ARG A 133 14.48 -4.20 10.47
N SER A 134 14.61 -5.27 11.24
CA SER A 134 14.65 -6.64 10.68
C SER A 134 13.67 -7.62 11.35
N ASN A 135 13.02 -7.23 12.46
CA ASN A 135 11.96 -8.02 13.10
C ASN A 135 10.90 -7.10 13.75
N ILE A 136 9.75 -7.66 14.08
CA ILE A 136 8.61 -6.93 14.66
C ILE A 136 8.85 -6.39 16.08
N TYR A 137 9.73 -7.02 16.86
CA TYR A 137 9.99 -6.62 18.24
C TYR A 137 10.86 -5.37 18.30
N ASP A 138 11.85 -5.27 17.42
CA ASP A 138 12.62 -4.05 17.22
C ASP A 138 11.75 -2.94 16.57
N GLU A 139 10.77 -3.29 15.73
CA GLU A 139 9.75 -2.35 15.23
C GLU A 139 8.94 -1.76 16.39
N GLY A 140 8.43 -2.59 17.29
CA GLY A 140 7.61 -2.13 18.42
C GLY A 140 8.35 -1.11 19.30
N LYS A 141 9.62 -1.34 19.60
CA LYS A 141 10.46 -0.35 20.31
C LYS A 141 10.51 0.99 19.58
N ALA A 142 10.65 0.96 18.25
CA ALA A 142 10.69 2.16 17.44
C ALA A 142 9.33 2.86 17.33
N ILE A 143 8.22 2.11 17.34
CA ILE A 143 6.85 2.65 17.38
C ILE A 143 6.65 3.47 18.66
N VAL A 144 7.05 2.91 19.80
CA VAL A 144 6.97 3.59 21.11
C VAL A 144 7.85 4.83 21.14
N GLN A 145 9.12 4.71 20.74
CA GLN A 145 10.07 5.84 20.71
C GLN A 145 9.60 7.00 19.82
N LYS A 146 8.86 6.69 18.74
CA LYS A 146 8.32 7.68 17.80
C LYS A 146 6.93 8.17 18.17
N HIS A 147 6.39 7.79 19.33
CA HIS A 147 5.06 8.16 19.81
C HIS A 147 3.95 7.84 18.79
N LYS A 148 4.10 6.70 18.10
CA LYS A 148 3.12 6.27 17.08
C LYS A 148 1.94 5.50 17.68
N ALA A 149 2.14 4.89 18.84
CA ALA A 149 1.17 4.18 19.68
C ALA A 149 1.67 4.21 21.13
N THR A 150 0.81 3.91 22.10
CA THR A 150 1.24 3.87 23.50
C THR A 150 2.11 2.64 23.79
N PRO A 151 3.01 2.69 24.78
CA PRO A 151 3.76 1.52 25.23
C PRO A 151 2.87 0.32 25.54
N GLU A 152 1.73 0.56 26.18
CA GLU A 152 0.79 -0.48 26.61
C GLU A 152 0.11 -1.17 25.42
N GLU A 153 -0.34 -0.40 24.42
CA GLU A 153 -0.93 -0.95 23.19
C GLU A 153 0.07 -1.84 22.45
N VAL A 154 1.31 -1.39 22.32
CA VAL A 154 2.38 -2.14 21.65
C VAL A 154 2.72 -3.42 22.42
N GLU A 155 2.82 -3.36 23.74
CA GLU A 155 3.17 -4.51 24.57
C GLU A 155 2.10 -5.61 24.50
N VAL A 156 0.82 -5.25 24.54
CA VAL A 156 -0.30 -6.20 24.39
C VAL A 156 -0.20 -6.93 23.05
N GLN A 157 0.03 -6.21 21.95
CA GLN A 157 0.12 -6.79 20.61
C GLN A 157 1.36 -7.69 20.46
N LEU A 158 2.54 -7.24 20.91
CA LEU A 158 3.76 -8.04 20.82
C LEU A 158 3.72 -9.30 21.70
N THR A 159 3.09 -9.21 22.87
CA THR A 159 2.87 -10.38 23.75
C THR A 159 2.01 -11.41 23.05
N ARG A 160 0.93 -10.98 22.38
CA ARG A 160 0.09 -11.88 21.59
C ARG A 160 0.87 -12.57 20.48
N TYR A 161 1.67 -11.81 19.72
CA TYR A 161 2.51 -12.40 18.67
C TYR A 161 3.53 -13.42 19.20
N ARG A 162 4.10 -13.20 20.40
CA ARG A 162 4.96 -14.20 21.05
C ARG A 162 4.19 -15.48 21.37
N GLN A 163 2.97 -15.36 21.90
CA GLN A 163 2.11 -16.51 22.22
C GLN A 163 1.70 -17.30 20.97
N ASP A 164 1.45 -16.60 19.86
CA ASP A 164 1.12 -17.20 18.57
C ASP A 164 2.35 -17.76 17.82
N GLY A 165 3.54 -17.71 18.42
CA GLY A 165 4.76 -18.33 17.89
C GLY A 165 5.51 -17.49 16.85
N MET A 166 5.26 -16.18 16.77
CA MET A 166 6.00 -15.29 15.88
C MET A 166 7.49 -15.27 16.26
N PRO A 167 8.41 -15.56 15.33
CA PRO A 167 9.81 -15.67 15.66
C PRO A 167 10.47 -14.30 15.90
N ASP A 168 11.38 -14.23 16.88
CA ASP A 168 12.26 -13.07 17.12
C ASP A 168 13.45 -13.02 16.14
N THR A 169 13.51 -13.96 15.18
CA THR A 169 14.58 -13.99 14.19
C THR A 169 14.60 -12.70 13.37
N LYS A 170 15.80 -12.20 13.07
CA LYS A 170 15.99 -11.04 12.21
C LYS A 170 15.95 -11.38 10.73
N ARG A 171 16.10 -12.67 10.40
CA ARG A 171 16.09 -13.13 9.01
C ARG A 171 15.27 -14.40 8.81
N LEU A 172 14.58 -14.45 7.68
CA LEU A 172 13.86 -15.61 7.17
C LEU A 172 14.35 -15.85 5.74
N HIS A 173 14.87 -17.06 5.47
CA HIS A 173 15.40 -17.44 4.15
C HIS A 173 16.41 -16.41 3.57
N GLY A 174 17.26 -15.86 4.43
CA GLY A 174 18.27 -14.86 4.04
C GLY A 174 17.76 -13.43 3.88
N LEU A 175 16.44 -13.19 3.88
CA LEU A 175 15.81 -11.86 3.83
C LEU A 175 15.49 -11.36 5.24
N LYS A 176 15.26 -10.05 5.42
CA LYS A 176 14.78 -9.54 6.71
C LYS A 176 13.42 -10.14 7.06
N ALA A 177 13.20 -10.44 8.34
CA ALA A 177 11.93 -10.96 8.85
C ALA A 177 10.86 -9.86 9.04
N LEU A 178 11.09 -8.67 8.50
CA LEU A 178 10.19 -7.52 8.59
C LEU A 178 10.06 -6.85 7.23
N ALA A 179 8.82 -6.68 6.79
CA ALA A 179 8.47 -5.92 5.59
C ALA A 179 8.09 -4.48 5.94
N GLU A 180 8.49 -3.50 5.11
CA GLU A 180 7.99 -2.12 5.23
C GLU A 180 6.58 -1.98 4.67
N ALA A 181 6.23 -2.85 3.71
CA ALA A 181 5.03 -2.74 2.91
C ALA A 181 4.92 -1.43 2.11
N SER A 182 6.04 -0.72 1.89
CA SER A 182 6.06 0.51 1.09
C SER A 182 5.75 0.29 -0.38
N VAL A 183 6.08 -0.89 -0.88
CA VAL A 183 5.66 -1.39 -2.19
C VAL A 183 5.14 -2.81 -2.01
N ILE A 184 3.96 -3.09 -2.55
CA ILE A 184 3.37 -4.44 -2.58
C ILE A 184 3.02 -4.74 -4.03
N VAL A 185 3.54 -5.83 -4.58
CA VAL A 185 3.26 -6.31 -5.94
C VAL A 185 2.60 -7.67 -5.81
N ARG A 186 1.39 -7.84 -6.34
CA ARG A 186 0.65 -9.10 -6.17
C ARG A 186 -0.26 -9.42 -7.34
N GLU A 187 -0.42 -10.72 -7.60
CA GLU A 187 -1.56 -11.27 -8.32
C GLU A 187 -2.76 -11.38 -7.36
N LEU A 188 -3.95 -11.01 -7.82
CA LEU A 188 -5.18 -10.99 -7.02
C LEU A 188 -5.89 -12.35 -7.05
N THR A 189 -5.22 -13.35 -6.48
CA THR A 189 -5.73 -14.72 -6.33
C THR A 189 -6.55 -14.86 -5.04
N PRO A 190 -7.42 -15.89 -4.90
CA PRO A 190 -8.11 -16.16 -3.64
C PRO A 190 -7.16 -16.25 -2.43
N ALA A 191 -5.99 -16.87 -2.59
CA ALA A 191 -5.01 -17.02 -1.51
C ALA A 191 -4.40 -15.68 -1.08
N THR A 192 -3.93 -14.87 -2.04
CA THR A 192 -3.34 -13.54 -1.73
C THR A 192 -4.38 -12.54 -1.25
N ASN A 193 -5.63 -12.65 -1.71
CA ASN A 193 -6.75 -11.84 -1.22
C ASN A 193 -7.08 -12.20 0.24
N HIS A 194 -7.18 -13.50 0.54
CA HIS A 194 -7.42 -13.98 1.91
C HIS A 194 -6.30 -13.56 2.87
N PHE A 195 -5.03 -13.73 2.48
CA PHE A 195 -3.89 -13.27 3.28
C PHE A 195 -3.99 -11.78 3.63
N MET A 196 -4.38 -10.96 2.66
CA MET A 196 -4.44 -9.51 2.84
C MET A 196 -5.69 -9.06 3.62
N CYS A 197 -6.79 -9.81 3.55
CA CYS A 197 -7.91 -9.67 4.47
C CYS A 197 -7.51 -10.02 5.91
N ALA A 198 -6.86 -11.18 6.12
CA ALA A 198 -6.41 -11.60 7.43
C ALA A 198 -5.46 -10.56 8.05
N TRP A 199 -4.55 -10.00 7.24
CA TRP A 199 -3.68 -8.92 7.71
C TRP A 199 -4.46 -7.63 8.00
N PHE A 200 -5.49 -7.28 7.22
CA PHE A 200 -6.31 -6.09 7.50
C PHE A 200 -7.13 -6.25 8.78
N ASN A 201 -7.54 -7.49 9.11
CA ASN A 201 -8.30 -7.80 10.32
C ASN A 201 -7.54 -7.50 11.63
N GLU A 202 -6.22 -7.33 11.58
CA GLU A 202 -5.43 -6.86 12.73
C GLU A 202 -5.78 -5.43 13.18
N VAL A 203 -6.43 -4.64 12.30
CA VAL A 203 -6.73 -3.22 12.56
C VAL A 203 -8.11 -2.76 12.06
N GLY A 204 -8.89 -3.65 11.47
CA GLY A 204 -10.20 -3.36 10.88
C GLY A 204 -10.99 -4.65 10.63
N SER A 205 -12.01 -4.59 9.78
CA SER A 205 -12.73 -5.80 9.33
C SER A 205 -12.72 -5.89 7.80
N CYS A 206 -12.35 -7.05 7.28
CA CYS A 206 -12.45 -7.38 5.86
C CYS A 206 -13.80 -7.98 5.46
N GLU A 207 -14.77 -8.06 6.38
CA GLU A 207 -16.13 -8.56 6.11
C GLU A 207 -16.90 -7.69 5.08
#